data_AF-A0A0R3WT33-F1
#
_entry.id   AF-A0A0R3WT33-F1
#
_cell.length_a   1.000
_cell.length_b   1.000
_cell.length_c   1.000
_cell.angle_alpha   90.00
_cell.angle_beta   90.00
_cell.angle_gamma   90.00
#
_symmetry.space_group_name_H-M   'P 1'
#
loop_
_entity.id
_entity.type
_entity.pdbx_description
1 polymer ?
#
loop_
_entity_poly.entity_id
_entity_poly.type
_entity_poly.pdbx_seq_one_letter_code
_entity_poly.pdbx_strand_id
1 'polypeptide(L)'
;MVQCESMQHNNATGSYNQKTSSKGVTELVSNMFQFFVVLTHEKKGSPDTTPDARTVLSLSEVVHLAEVLAAGGVDVNSFVVPALAPLIIDIYVVRGIQHHNTLRANWPNSPQGRLSDLKDHLVKDLRDWNAHRENLLGFMLPKFIGNSRVLDFFCVILEAASLTDSVLRVPFENRGDSMANKTATEICRQFLSALADCRLTIDKCGDVEACLRLIKRLALSPWPCEIIHDLLLRQLIPILFQPPSQGFSFKESLEQFQRWVACKFVCLRFLLLLTLKQPSTLLPALQEFGACGEADPRTVLFGYLLHLLEISCEALLDYLPDNVDKVISYSSSPSTAEPNLAFIEQILLALELELLTFDRLHVLSPSGVPKETVERLDEMLMIYGRLKPLLLILWKQIRIEIFHCYGEYNLHVAPYHRNSVCLRKTAFLLNFRSKLGETMNDHTFSLAPDLLCLLKASEVHEMITSIEDVKQRLVLLKEVLSALITGVNNAKVGTVHHSFG
;
A
#
# COMPACT_ATOMS: atom_id res chain seq x y z
N MET A 1 47.50 18.85 -19.50
CA MET A 1 46.78 17.64 -19.96
C MET A 1 45.59 17.27 -19.08
N VAL A 2 45.58 17.54 -17.76
CA VAL A 2 44.48 17.15 -16.84
C VAL A 2 43.21 18.04 -16.91
N GLN A 3 43.25 19.20 -17.57
CA GLN A 3 42.08 20.09 -17.67
C GLN A 3 41.20 19.89 -18.93
N CYS A 4 41.66 19.09 -19.91
CA CYS A 4 40.86 18.84 -21.12
C CYS A 4 39.93 17.62 -20.98
N GLU A 5 40.26 16.67 -20.10
CA GLU A 5 39.43 15.47 -19.85
C GLU A 5 38.20 15.78 -18.98
N SER A 6 38.28 16.71 -18.01
CA SER A 6 37.12 17.06 -17.18
C SER A 6 36.04 17.84 -17.95
N MET A 7 36.42 18.57 -19.01
CA MET A 7 35.48 19.29 -19.87
C MET A 7 34.74 18.38 -20.85
N GLN A 8 35.29 17.22 -21.22
CA GLN A 8 34.61 16.25 -22.08
C GLN A 8 33.54 15.45 -21.31
N HIS A 9 33.77 15.16 -20.03
CA HIS A 9 32.77 14.49 -19.19
C HIS A 9 31.60 15.40 -18.78
N ASN A 10 31.83 16.70 -18.58
CA ASN A 10 30.76 17.65 -18.22
C ASN A 10 29.89 18.06 -19.43
N ASN A 11 30.44 18.11 -20.64
CA ASN A 11 29.67 18.48 -21.84
C ASN A 11 28.84 17.31 -22.41
N ALA A 12 29.24 16.06 -22.21
CA ALA A 12 28.47 14.89 -22.62
C ALA A 12 27.28 14.61 -21.70
N THR A 13 27.40 14.86 -20.40
CA THR A 13 26.33 14.69 -19.40
C THR A 13 25.29 15.82 -19.44
N GLY A 14 25.72 17.06 -19.75
CA GLY A 14 24.80 18.20 -19.88
C GLY A 14 23.91 18.17 -21.12
N SER A 15 24.40 17.66 -22.25
CA SER A 15 23.66 17.73 -23.53
C SER A 15 22.64 16.60 -23.73
N TYR A 16 22.76 15.46 -23.05
CA TYR A 16 21.79 14.35 -23.15
C TYR A 16 20.58 14.51 -22.22
N ASN A 17 20.72 15.28 -21.13
CA ASN A 17 19.67 15.40 -20.12
C ASN A 17 18.55 16.40 -20.45
N GLN A 18 18.67 17.22 -21.51
CA GLN A 18 17.72 18.33 -21.73
C GLN A 18 16.75 18.19 -22.90
N LYS A 19 16.85 17.19 -23.80
CA LYS A 19 16.00 17.17 -25.02
C LYS A 19 15.50 15.81 -25.54
N THR A 20 15.54 14.75 -24.74
CA THR A 20 14.88 13.48 -25.11
C THR A 20 13.65 13.28 -24.26
N SER A 21 12.47 13.23 -24.90
CA SER A 21 11.21 12.78 -24.29
C SER A 21 11.49 11.56 -23.41
N SER A 22 11.26 11.69 -22.10
CA SER A 22 11.65 10.70 -21.07
C SER A 22 11.14 9.29 -21.36
N LYS A 23 10.01 9.18 -22.05
CA LYS A 23 9.43 7.90 -22.49
C LYS A 23 10.29 7.16 -23.52
N GLY A 24 10.83 7.87 -24.51
CA GLY A 24 11.62 7.24 -25.58
C GLY A 24 12.96 6.67 -25.09
N VAL A 25 13.56 7.32 -24.09
CA VAL A 25 14.81 6.84 -23.46
C VAL A 25 14.56 5.65 -22.56
N THR A 26 13.50 5.70 -21.75
CA THR A 26 13.09 4.59 -20.85
C THR A 26 12.88 3.30 -21.65
N GLU A 27 12.14 3.39 -22.77
CA GLU A 27 11.86 2.24 -23.63
C GLU A 27 13.12 1.73 -24.34
N LEU A 28 13.97 2.64 -24.85
CA LEU A 28 15.24 2.27 -25.49
C LEU A 28 16.15 1.51 -24.52
N VAL A 29 16.35 2.02 -23.30
CA VAL A 29 17.20 1.37 -22.29
C VAL A 29 16.66 0.00 -21.93
N SER A 30 15.35 -0.13 -21.71
CA SER A 30 14.70 -1.43 -21.47
C SER A 30 14.96 -2.40 -22.63
N ASN A 31 14.77 -1.96 -23.87
CA ASN A 31 14.96 -2.81 -25.06
C ASN A 31 16.42 -3.21 -25.26
N MET A 32 17.37 -2.32 -24.95
CA MET A 32 18.80 -2.63 -25.00
C MET A 32 19.18 -3.71 -23.98
N PHE A 33 18.73 -3.56 -22.72
CA PHE A 33 19.00 -4.57 -21.70
C PHE A 33 18.30 -5.89 -21.98
N GLN A 34 17.09 -5.86 -22.55
CA GLN A 34 16.41 -7.07 -23.03
C GLN A 34 17.23 -7.77 -24.13
N PHE A 35 17.76 -7.01 -25.09
CA PHE A 35 18.62 -7.57 -26.13
C PHE A 35 19.92 -8.15 -25.56
N PHE A 36 20.59 -7.45 -24.64
CA PHE A 36 21.80 -7.96 -23.98
C PHE A 36 21.54 -9.24 -23.20
N VAL A 37 20.42 -9.32 -22.49
CA VAL A 37 19.97 -10.55 -21.82
C VAL A 37 19.80 -11.69 -22.81
N VAL A 38 19.19 -11.48 -23.98
CA VAL A 38 19.06 -12.52 -25.02
C VAL A 38 20.43 -13.02 -25.48
N LEU A 39 21.40 -12.12 -25.68
CA LEU A 39 22.78 -12.49 -26.05
C LEU A 39 23.50 -13.33 -24.97
N THR A 40 23.01 -13.34 -23.73
CA THR A 40 23.53 -14.25 -22.68
C THR A 40 23.05 -15.69 -22.81
N HIS A 41 22.04 -15.95 -23.65
CA HIS A 41 21.58 -17.29 -23.98
C HIS A 41 22.16 -17.78 -25.31
N GLU A 42 22.60 -16.87 -26.19
CA GLU A 42 23.19 -17.23 -27.47
C GLU A 42 24.63 -17.75 -27.31
N LYS A 43 24.89 -18.94 -27.88
CA LYS A 43 26.22 -19.55 -27.91
C LYS A 43 27.02 -18.99 -29.08
N LYS A 44 28.27 -18.59 -28.83
CA LYS A 44 29.20 -18.18 -29.88
C LYS A 44 29.63 -19.43 -30.65
N GLY A 45 29.19 -19.55 -31.90
CA GLY A 45 29.47 -20.73 -32.73
C GLY A 45 30.95 -20.87 -33.09
N SER A 46 31.52 -22.05 -32.80
CA SER A 46 32.56 -22.70 -33.60
C SER A 46 31.99 -24.05 -34.03
N PRO A 47 32.10 -24.48 -35.31
CA PRO A 47 31.61 -25.79 -35.75
C PRO A 47 32.44 -26.95 -35.22
N ASP A 48 33.62 -26.72 -34.63
CA ASP A 48 34.47 -27.79 -34.15
C ASP A 48 35.13 -27.42 -32.81
N THR A 49 35.13 -28.43 -31.93
CA THR A 49 35.84 -28.60 -30.64
C THR A 49 35.25 -27.96 -29.36
N THR A 50 34.99 -28.88 -28.41
CA THR A 50 34.73 -28.80 -26.95
C THR A 50 33.40 -28.22 -26.41
N PRO A 51 32.91 -28.72 -25.25
CA PRO A 51 31.59 -28.37 -24.70
C PRO A 51 31.54 -26.99 -24.04
N ASP A 52 32.65 -26.26 -23.99
CA ASP A 52 32.77 -24.92 -23.40
C ASP A 52 32.38 -23.83 -24.41
N ALA A 53 31.15 -23.90 -24.91
CA ALA A 53 30.60 -22.86 -25.78
C ALA A 53 30.40 -21.56 -24.98
N ARG A 54 31.33 -20.61 -25.10
CA ARG A 54 31.18 -19.27 -24.51
C ARG A 54 29.97 -18.56 -25.14
N THR A 55 29.12 -17.97 -24.32
CA THR A 55 28.01 -17.14 -24.77
C THR A 55 28.53 -15.85 -25.42
N VAL A 56 27.70 -15.16 -26.20
CA VAL A 56 28.09 -13.90 -26.86
C VAL A 56 28.39 -12.81 -25.83
N LEU A 57 27.56 -12.74 -24.78
CA LEU A 57 27.80 -11.96 -23.56
C LEU A 57 27.62 -12.86 -22.34
N SER A 58 28.34 -12.60 -21.25
CA SER A 58 28.10 -13.22 -19.96
C SER A 58 27.05 -12.44 -19.17
N LEU A 59 26.28 -13.13 -18.32
CA LEU A 59 25.31 -12.49 -17.43
C LEU A 59 25.98 -11.50 -16.46
N SER A 60 27.19 -11.82 -16.00
CA SER A 60 28.00 -10.91 -15.18
C SER A 60 28.33 -9.59 -15.87
N GLU A 61 28.62 -9.59 -17.17
CA GLU A 61 28.90 -8.35 -17.92
C GLU A 61 27.64 -7.47 -18.01
N VAL A 62 26.47 -8.08 -18.23
CA VAL A 62 25.21 -7.32 -18.32
C VAL A 62 24.78 -6.76 -16.95
N VAL A 63 24.94 -7.53 -15.87
CA VAL A 63 24.70 -7.03 -14.51
C VAL A 63 25.67 -5.89 -14.18
N HIS A 64 26.96 -6.06 -14.48
CA HIS A 64 27.95 -5.00 -14.27
C HIS A 64 27.62 -3.71 -15.03
N LEU A 65 27.08 -3.82 -16.26
CA LEU A 65 26.63 -2.65 -17.01
C LEU A 65 25.49 -1.90 -16.30
N ALA A 66 24.53 -2.62 -15.70
CA ALA A 66 23.48 -1.99 -14.89
C ALA A 66 24.05 -1.31 -13.62
N GLU A 67 25.06 -1.93 -12.99
CA GLU A 67 25.74 -1.35 -11.83
C GLU A 67 26.50 -0.06 -12.17
N VAL A 68 27.21 -0.06 -13.30
CA VAL A 68 27.93 1.12 -13.82
C VAL A 68 26.95 2.23 -14.19
N LEU A 69 25.83 1.88 -14.84
CA LEU A 69 24.77 2.84 -15.15
C LEU A 69 24.24 3.50 -13.88
N ALA A 70 23.95 2.72 -12.85
CA ALA A 70 23.55 3.23 -11.54
C ALA A 70 24.60 4.10 -10.85
N ALA A 71 25.88 3.73 -10.94
CA ALA A 71 26.98 4.50 -10.36
C ALA A 71 27.22 5.83 -11.09
N GLY A 72 26.82 5.93 -12.35
CA GLY A 72 26.97 7.12 -13.19
C GLY A 72 26.11 8.33 -12.80
N GLY A 73 25.29 8.23 -11.74
CA GLY A 73 24.47 9.35 -11.25
C GLY A 73 23.33 9.76 -12.19
N VAL A 74 22.95 8.88 -13.12
CA VAL A 74 21.80 9.08 -14.03
C VAL A 74 20.48 8.96 -13.28
N ASP A 75 19.40 9.52 -13.85
CA ASP A 75 18.07 9.38 -13.26
C ASP A 75 17.68 7.90 -13.12
N VAL A 76 17.47 7.48 -11.87
CA VAL A 76 17.15 6.09 -11.53
C VAL A 76 15.88 5.63 -12.24
N ASN A 77 14.90 6.52 -12.36
CA ASN A 77 13.58 6.17 -12.88
C ASN A 77 13.55 6.00 -14.41
N SER A 78 14.38 6.75 -15.14
CA SER A 78 14.44 6.73 -16.61
C SER A 78 15.51 5.79 -17.17
N PHE A 79 16.52 5.43 -16.38
CA PHE A 79 17.67 4.63 -16.87
C PHE A 79 17.87 3.34 -16.08
N VAL A 80 17.96 3.43 -14.74
CA VAL A 80 18.33 2.26 -13.92
C VAL A 80 17.18 1.27 -13.77
N VAL A 81 15.97 1.74 -13.44
CA VAL A 81 14.79 0.87 -13.30
C VAL A 81 14.47 0.13 -14.60
N PRO A 82 14.46 0.79 -15.79
CA PRO A 82 14.26 0.09 -17.06
C PRO A 82 15.38 -0.91 -17.42
N ALA A 83 16.63 -0.64 -17.04
CA ALA A 83 17.74 -1.58 -17.21
C ALA A 83 17.60 -2.83 -16.32
N LEU A 84 17.09 -2.64 -15.09
CA LEU A 84 16.92 -3.73 -14.12
C LEU A 84 15.74 -4.65 -14.44
N ALA A 85 14.67 -4.14 -15.06
CA ALA A 85 13.46 -4.95 -15.29
C ALA A 85 13.73 -6.22 -16.13
N PRO A 86 14.41 -6.17 -17.29
CA PRO A 86 14.75 -7.37 -18.05
C PRO A 86 15.66 -8.34 -17.29
N LEU A 87 16.62 -7.82 -16.51
CA LEU A 87 17.53 -8.63 -15.69
C LEU A 87 16.77 -9.39 -14.59
N ILE A 88 15.84 -8.73 -13.91
CA ILE A 88 15.02 -9.35 -12.87
C ILE A 88 14.15 -10.45 -13.45
N ILE A 89 13.49 -10.16 -14.58
CA ILE A 89 12.66 -11.16 -15.27
C ILE A 89 13.50 -12.35 -15.71
N ASP A 90 14.67 -12.13 -16.32
CA ASP A 90 15.51 -13.24 -16.77
C ASP A 90 16.04 -14.09 -15.61
N ILE A 91 16.67 -13.46 -14.61
CA ILE A 91 17.37 -14.16 -13.53
C ILE A 91 16.38 -14.90 -12.62
N TYR A 92 15.28 -14.25 -12.22
CA TYR A 92 14.35 -14.80 -11.23
C TYR A 92 13.15 -15.53 -11.84
N VAL A 93 12.76 -15.23 -13.08
CA VAL A 93 11.62 -15.89 -13.74
C VAL A 93 12.09 -16.87 -14.81
N VAL A 94 12.78 -16.42 -15.86
CA VAL A 94 13.12 -17.28 -17.01
C VAL A 94 14.11 -18.38 -16.62
N ARG A 95 15.29 -18.00 -16.10
CA ARG A 95 16.29 -18.94 -15.59
C ARG A 95 15.76 -19.69 -14.37
N GLY A 96 14.98 -19.02 -13.53
CA GLY A 96 14.29 -19.64 -12.39
C GLY A 96 13.46 -20.86 -12.80
N ILE A 97 12.57 -20.71 -13.79
CA ILE A 97 11.74 -21.81 -14.31
C ILE A 97 12.61 -22.95 -14.85
N GLN A 98 13.66 -22.64 -15.61
CA GLN A 98 14.57 -23.65 -16.15
C GLN A 98 15.23 -24.47 -15.02
N HIS A 99 15.85 -23.80 -14.05
CA HIS A 99 16.51 -24.45 -12.93
C HIS A 99 15.52 -25.20 -12.01
N HIS A 100 14.32 -24.66 -11.78
CA HIS A 100 13.27 -25.35 -11.01
C HIS A 100 12.80 -26.63 -11.68
N ASN A 101 12.63 -26.63 -13.00
CA ASN A 101 12.27 -27.83 -13.76
C ASN A 101 13.39 -28.88 -13.68
N THR A 102 14.65 -28.46 -13.81
CA THR A 102 15.80 -29.36 -13.67
C THR A 102 15.92 -29.92 -12.26
N LEU A 103 15.71 -29.10 -11.23
CA LEU A 103 15.67 -29.55 -9.84
C LEU A 103 14.56 -30.58 -9.62
N ARG A 104 13.34 -30.31 -10.09
CA ARG A 104 12.21 -31.23 -9.93
C ARG A 104 12.43 -32.57 -10.64
N ALA A 105 13.06 -32.56 -11.81
CA ALA A 105 13.34 -33.78 -12.57
C ALA A 105 14.42 -34.66 -11.93
N ASN A 106 15.39 -34.04 -11.24
CA ASN A 106 16.54 -34.75 -10.68
C ASN A 106 16.47 -34.96 -9.16
N TRP A 107 15.54 -34.30 -8.45
CA TRP A 107 15.34 -34.49 -7.01
C TRP A 107 14.53 -35.78 -6.78
N PRO A 108 15.13 -36.85 -6.20
CA PRO A 108 14.42 -38.09 -5.96
C PRO A 108 13.24 -37.87 -5.00
N ASN A 109 12.17 -38.66 -5.14
CA ASN A 109 11.00 -38.61 -4.25
C ASN A 109 11.28 -39.04 -2.79
N SER A 110 12.55 -39.24 -2.41
CA SER A 110 12.98 -39.61 -1.07
C SER A 110 13.28 -38.37 -0.23
N PRO A 111 12.79 -38.29 1.03
CA PRO A 111 13.05 -37.17 1.94
C PRO A 111 14.53 -37.04 2.39
N GLN A 112 15.44 -37.86 1.87
CA GLN A 112 16.85 -37.94 2.29
C GLN A 112 17.87 -37.69 1.14
N GLY A 113 17.40 -37.34 -0.06
CA GLY A 113 18.30 -37.04 -1.19
C GLY A 113 19.20 -35.84 -0.88
N ARG A 114 20.52 -36.01 -0.93
CA ARG A 114 21.48 -34.93 -0.70
C ARG A 114 21.79 -34.23 -2.03
N LEU A 115 21.97 -32.91 -2.02
CA LEU A 115 22.40 -32.12 -3.19
C LEU A 115 23.70 -32.66 -3.84
N SER A 116 24.49 -33.45 -3.11
CA SER A 116 25.71 -34.12 -3.58
C SER A 116 25.49 -35.16 -4.68
N ASP A 117 24.26 -35.65 -4.86
CA ASP A 117 23.95 -36.73 -5.80
C ASP A 117 23.60 -36.20 -7.21
N LEU A 118 23.54 -34.87 -7.36
CA LEU A 118 23.34 -34.19 -8.64
C LEU A 118 24.68 -34.13 -9.39
N LYS A 119 24.63 -34.24 -10.73
CA LYS A 119 25.83 -34.11 -11.58
C LYS A 119 26.59 -32.82 -11.25
N ASP A 120 27.92 -32.89 -11.15
CA ASP A 120 28.78 -31.74 -10.78
C ASP A 120 28.52 -30.47 -11.59
N HIS A 121 28.19 -30.62 -12.88
CA HIS A 121 27.86 -29.50 -13.76
C HIS A 121 26.56 -28.79 -13.35
N LEU A 122 25.53 -29.55 -12.98
CA LEU A 122 24.27 -28.99 -12.50
C LEU A 122 24.45 -28.28 -11.15
N VAL A 123 25.27 -28.85 -10.26
CA VAL A 123 25.61 -28.23 -8.97
C VAL A 123 26.34 -26.90 -9.18
N LYS A 124 27.27 -26.86 -10.14
CA LYS A 124 27.97 -25.63 -10.53
C LYS A 124 27.00 -24.59 -11.09
N ASP A 125 26.16 -24.95 -12.05
CA ASP A 125 25.20 -24.03 -12.67
C ASP A 125 24.20 -23.46 -11.66
N LEU A 126 23.72 -24.27 -10.71
CA LEU A 126 22.85 -23.82 -9.63
C LEU A 126 23.56 -22.87 -8.65
N ARG A 127 24.84 -23.13 -8.36
CA ARG A 127 25.65 -22.24 -7.52
C ARG A 127 25.87 -20.89 -8.20
N ASP A 128 26.20 -20.90 -9.49
CA ASP A 128 26.42 -19.69 -10.28
C ASP A 128 25.11 -18.88 -10.40
N TRP A 129 23.98 -19.54 -10.66
CA TRP A 129 22.66 -18.90 -10.66
C TRP A 129 22.30 -18.26 -9.30
N ASN A 130 22.53 -18.96 -8.19
CA ASN A 130 22.28 -18.40 -6.86
C ASN A 130 23.21 -17.23 -6.54
N ALA A 131 24.49 -17.29 -6.93
CA ALA A 131 25.42 -16.18 -6.79
C ALA A 131 24.94 -14.93 -7.55
N HIS A 132 24.44 -15.10 -8.78
CA HIS A 132 23.85 -13.99 -9.53
C HIS A 132 22.62 -13.38 -8.85
N ARG A 133 21.75 -14.21 -8.25
CA ARG A 133 20.59 -13.74 -7.46
C ARG A 133 21.03 -12.96 -6.23
N GLU A 134 21.98 -13.48 -5.47
CA GLU A 134 22.47 -12.82 -4.26
C GLU A 134 23.20 -11.51 -4.59
N ASN A 135 24.02 -11.50 -5.63
CA ASN A 135 24.73 -10.29 -6.07
C ASN A 135 23.76 -9.20 -6.54
N LEU A 136 22.77 -9.56 -7.38
CA LEU A 136 21.79 -8.58 -7.85
C LEU A 136 20.93 -8.02 -6.71
N LEU A 137 20.48 -8.88 -5.79
CA LEU A 137 19.76 -8.44 -4.60
C LEU A 137 20.64 -7.55 -3.71
N GLY A 138 21.88 -7.95 -3.45
CA GLY A 138 22.85 -7.20 -2.64
C GLY A 138 23.24 -5.85 -3.25
N PHE A 139 23.20 -5.72 -4.58
CA PHE A 139 23.33 -4.44 -5.26
C PHE A 139 22.08 -3.56 -5.13
N MET A 140 20.91 -4.15 -5.35
CA MET A 140 19.65 -3.39 -5.42
C MET A 140 19.18 -2.88 -4.05
N LEU A 141 19.29 -3.73 -3.04
CA LEU A 141 18.70 -3.47 -1.73
C LEU A 141 19.26 -2.22 -1.04
N PRO A 142 20.58 -2.03 -0.87
CA PRO A 142 21.11 -0.82 -0.23
C PRO A 142 20.93 0.44 -1.07
N LYS A 143 20.90 0.33 -2.41
CA LYS A 143 20.90 1.48 -3.32
C LYS A 143 19.51 1.98 -3.69
N PHE A 144 18.52 1.09 -3.78
CA PHE A 144 17.23 1.42 -4.37
C PHE A 144 16.02 1.05 -3.52
N ILE A 145 16.19 0.53 -2.30
CA ILE A 145 15.06 0.25 -1.42
C ILE A 145 14.20 1.49 -1.12
N GLY A 146 14.80 2.69 -1.17
CA GLY A 146 14.08 3.96 -1.03
C GLY A 146 13.23 4.37 -2.25
N ASN A 147 13.41 3.73 -3.40
CA ASN A 147 12.66 4.04 -4.62
C ASN A 147 11.45 3.10 -4.77
N SER A 148 10.24 3.66 -4.71
CA SER A 148 8.97 2.94 -4.79
C SER A 148 8.85 2.04 -6.04
N ARG A 149 9.43 2.44 -7.18
CA ARG A 149 9.34 1.69 -8.44
C ARG A 149 10.11 0.37 -8.43
N VAL A 150 11.08 0.24 -7.54
CA VAL A 150 11.89 -0.99 -7.40
C VAL A 150 11.22 -2.00 -6.47
N LEU A 151 10.21 -1.59 -5.68
CA LEU A 151 9.51 -2.49 -4.75
C LEU A 151 8.80 -3.65 -5.45
N ASP A 152 8.35 -3.45 -6.69
CA ASP A 152 7.78 -4.51 -7.51
C ASP A 152 8.81 -5.57 -7.91
N PHE A 153 10.07 -5.20 -8.11
CA PHE A 153 11.14 -6.17 -8.34
C PHE A 153 11.39 -7.00 -7.10
N PHE A 154 11.36 -6.41 -5.90
CA PHE A 154 11.45 -7.18 -4.65
C PHE A 154 10.28 -8.14 -4.47
N CYS A 155 9.07 -7.79 -4.93
CA CYS A 155 7.93 -8.71 -4.94
C CYS A 155 8.21 -9.95 -5.82
N VAL A 156 8.78 -9.76 -7.01
CA VAL A 156 9.17 -10.86 -7.92
C VAL A 156 10.26 -11.73 -7.26
N ILE A 157 11.25 -11.12 -6.63
CA ILE A 157 12.33 -11.83 -5.93
C ILE A 157 11.78 -12.71 -4.79
N LEU A 158 10.86 -12.19 -3.98
CA LEU A 158 10.20 -12.92 -2.89
C LEU A 158 9.39 -14.11 -3.41
N GLU A 159 8.67 -13.92 -4.51
CA GLU A 159 7.87 -14.98 -5.15
C GLU A 159 8.78 -16.08 -5.71
N ALA A 160 9.87 -15.70 -6.39
CA ALA A 160 10.87 -16.65 -6.88
C ALA A 160 11.57 -17.43 -5.76
N ALA A 161 11.87 -16.79 -4.61
CA ALA A 161 12.43 -17.45 -3.44
C ALA A 161 11.45 -18.47 -2.84
N SER A 162 10.17 -18.08 -2.72
CA SER A 162 9.10 -18.98 -2.25
C SER A 162 8.89 -20.18 -3.16
N LEU A 163 8.92 -19.97 -4.49
CA LEU A 163 8.86 -21.05 -5.47
C LEU A 163 10.06 -22.00 -5.35
N THR A 164 11.27 -21.45 -5.15
CA THR A 164 12.49 -22.26 -4.96
C THR A 164 12.35 -23.20 -3.75
N ASP A 165 11.92 -22.68 -2.60
CA ASP A 165 11.71 -23.49 -1.39
C ASP A 165 10.64 -24.58 -1.62
N SER A 166 9.57 -24.25 -2.36
CA SER A 166 8.51 -25.21 -2.68
C SER A 166 9.01 -26.38 -3.55
N VAL A 167 9.92 -26.12 -4.49
CA VAL A 167 10.52 -27.14 -5.36
C VAL A 167 11.47 -28.05 -4.56
N LEU A 168 12.24 -27.46 -3.64
CA LEU A 168 13.18 -28.19 -2.80
C LEU A 168 12.52 -28.94 -1.63
N ARG A 169 11.21 -28.78 -1.43
CA ARG A 169 10.44 -29.38 -0.32
C ARG A 169 11.10 -29.14 1.04
N VAL A 170 11.62 -27.93 1.27
CA VAL A 170 12.30 -27.59 2.53
C VAL A 170 11.38 -27.91 3.71
N PRO A 171 11.75 -28.83 4.62
CA PRO A 171 10.89 -29.22 5.73
C PRO A 171 10.58 -28.03 6.63
N PHE A 172 9.36 -27.99 7.18
CA PHE A 172 8.91 -26.94 8.08
C PHE A 172 9.77 -26.80 9.36
N GLU A 173 10.53 -27.83 9.72
CA GLU A 173 11.41 -27.88 10.90
C GLU A 173 12.79 -27.23 10.64
N ASN A 174 13.22 -27.11 9.38
CA ASN A 174 14.49 -26.49 8.98
C ASN A 174 14.30 -25.07 8.41
N ARG A 175 13.43 -24.25 9.03
CA ARG A 175 13.13 -22.87 8.57
C ARG A 175 14.34 -21.94 8.51
N GLY A 176 15.43 -22.26 9.21
CA GLY A 176 16.70 -21.54 9.14
C GLY A 176 17.37 -21.61 7.76
N ASP A 177 17.06 -22.62 6.95
CA ASP A 177 17.62 -22.82 5.60
C ASP A 177 16.71 -22.34 4.47
N SER A 178 15.49 -21.90 4.77
CA SER A 178 14.54 -21.38 3.78
C SER A 178 15.08 -20.14 3.08
N MET A 179 15.19 -20.22 1.76
CA MET A 179 15.61 -19.09 0.93
C MET A 179 14.57 -17.97 0.98
N ALA A 180 13.28 -18.32 1.03
CA ALA A 180 12.19 -17.36 1.16
C ALA A 180 12.32 -16.57 2.47
N ASN A 181 12.59 -17.24 3.60
CA ASN A 181 12.77 -16.56 4.88
C ASN A 181 14.02 -15.68 4.90
N LYS A 182 15.17 -16.17 4.42
CA LYS A 182 16.41 -15.36 4.36
C LYS A 182 16.21 -14.09 3.52
N THR A 183 15.62 -14.27 2.33
CA THR A 183 15.33 -13.16 1.40
C THR A 183 14.32 -12.18 1.99
N ALA A 184 13.24 -12.69 2.60
CA ALA A 184 12.22 -11.86 3.22
C ALA A 184 12.77 -11.07 4.42
N THR A 185 13.58 -11.70 5.28
CA THR A 185 14.24 -11.03 6.42
C THR A 185 15.09 -9.86 5.96
N GLU A 186 15.94 -10.07 4.96
CA GLU A 186 16.86 -9.03 4.50
C GLU A 186 16.12 -7.88 3.81
N ILE A 187 15.14 -8.18 2.93
CA ILE A 187 14.29 -7.16 2.31
C ILE A 187 13.49 -6.38 3.37
N CYS A 188 12.87 -7.09 4.31
CA CYS A 188 12.06 -6.50 5.37
C CYS A 188 12.88 -5.55 6.24
N ARG A 189 14.08 -5.97 6.66
CA ARG A 189 14.98 -5.18 7.51
C ARG A 189 15.37 -3.86 6.85
N GLN A 190 15.78 -3.90 5.58
CA GLN A 190 16.17 -2.68 4.85
C GLN A 190 14.96 -1.80 4.54
N PHE A 191 13.81 -2.40 4.22
CA PHE A 191 12.57 -1.68 3.98
C PHE A 191 12.08 -0.94 5.24
N LEU A 192 12.07 -1.61 6.40
CA LEU A 192 11.70 -1.01 7.67
C LEU A 192 12.71 0.07 8.10
N SER A 193 14.01 -0.13 7.87
CA SER A 193 14.99 0.94 8.10
C SER A 193 14.72 2.15 7.21
N ALA A 194 14.39 1.96 5.93
CA ALA A 194 14.06 3.06 5.04
C ALA A 194 12.75 3.79 5.46
N LEU A 195 11.78 3.07 6.03
CA LEU A 195 10.56 3.65 6.61
C LEU A 195 10.87 4.43 7.89
N ALA A 196 11.70 3.89 8.79
CA ALA A 196 12.11 4.55 10.03
C ALA A 196 12.76 5.91 9.78
N ASP A 197 13.62 5.96 8.77
CA ASP A 197 14.36 7.17 8.40
C ASP A 197 13.55 8.10 7.46
N CYS A 198 12.31 7.73 7.10
CA CYS A 198 11.50 8.42 6.09
C CYS A 198 12.27 8.66 4.75
N ARG A 199 13.16 7.72 4.39
CA ARG A 199 13.99 7.77 3.17
C ARG A 199 13.28 7.28 1.92
N LEU A 200 12.14 6.60 2.07
CA LEU A 200 11.32 6.15 0.95
C LEU A 200 10.65 7.34 0.26
N THR A 201 10.79 7.43 -1.06
CA THR A 201 10.09 8.42 -1.89
C THR A 201 8.64 7.99 -2.08
N ILE A 202 7.79 8.28 -1.10
CA ILE A 202 6.35 7.98 -1.12
C ILE A 202 5.58 9.27 -1.36
N ASP A 203 5.61 9.74 -2.60
CA ASP A 203 5.10 11.07 -2.96
C ASP A 203 3.74 10.98 -3.68
N LYS A 204 3.35 9.79 -4.14
CA LYS A 204 2.11 9.55 -4.92
C LYS A 204 1.38 8.31 -4.42
N CYS A 205 0.08 8.21 -4.77
CA CYS A 205 -0.75 7.04 -4.45
C CYS A 205 -0.12 5.73 -4.94
N GLY A 206 0.44 5.73 -6.15
CA GLY A 206 1.11 4.57 -6.74
C GLY A 206 2.33 4.11 -5.93
N ASP A 207 3.00 5.02 -5.22
CA ASP A 207 4.14 4.69 -4.36
C ASP A 207 3.66 3.97 -3.10
N VAL A 208 2.58 4.44 -2.48
CA VAL A 208 1.91 3.75 -1.37
C VAL A 208 1.44 2.36 -1.81
N GLU A 209 0.81 2.25 -2.98
CA GLU A 209 0.36 0.96 -3.53
C GLU A 209 1.52 -0.02 -3.76
N ALA A 210 2.69 0.47 -4.19
CA ALA A 210 3.89 -0.35 -4.31
C ALA A 210 4.36 -0.87 -2.94
N CYS A 211 4.40 -0.01 -1.91
CA CYS A 211 4.68 -0.43 -0.54
C CYS A 211 3.66 -1.47 -0.04
N LEU A 212 2.37 -1.26 -0.29
CA LEU A 212 1.30 -2.17 0.11
C LEU A 212 1.43 -3.55 -0.56
N ARG A 213 1.81 -3.58 -1.85
CA ARG A 213 2.09 -4.83 -2.56
C ARG A 213 3.29 -5.56 -1.96
N LEU A 214 4.36 -4.84 -1.63
CA LEU A 214 5.54 -5.42 -0.98
C LEU A 214 5.22 -6.01 0.40
N ILE A 215 4.58 -5.26 1.29
CA ILE A 215 4.24 -5.78 2.64
C ILE A 215 3.27 -6.96 2.56
N LYS A 216 2.37 -7.00 1.56
CA LYS A 216 1.49 -8.14 1.33
C LYS A 216 2.31 -9.38 0.96
N ARG A 217 3.33 -9.24 0.10
CA ARG A 217 4.24 -10.34 -0.26
C ARG A 217 5.12 -10.76 0.92
N LEU A 218 5.68 -9.81 1.67
CA LEU A 218 6.43 -10.10 2.89
C LEU A 218 5.58 -10.86 3.90
N ALA A 219 4.34 -10.41 4.15
CA ALA A 219 3.42 -11.08 5.07
C ALA A 219 3.08 -12.52 4.64
N LEU A 220 3.11 -12.86 3.34
CA LEU A 220 2.88 -14.23 2.88
C LEU A 220 4.03 -15.19 3.21
N SER A 221 5.25 -14.70 3.43
CA SER A 221 6.45 -15.53 3.65
C SER A 221 6.33 -16.41 4.91
N PRO A 222 6.89 -17.64 4.94
CA PRO A 222 6.69 -18.61 6.01
C PRO A 222 7.54 -18.31 7.25
N TRP A 223 7.38 -17.11 7.82
CA TRP A 223 8.10 -16.66 9.00
C TRP A 223 7.86 -17.57 10.21
N PRO A 224 8.93 -17.96 10.94
CA PRO A 224 8.82 -18.48 12.29
C PRO A 224 8.17 -17.45 13.22
N CYS A 225 7.45 -17.91 14.25
CA CYS A 225 6.78 -17.02 15.22
C CYS A 225 7.79 -16.11 15.94
N GLU A 226 8.98 -16.63 16.26
CA GLU A 226 10.06 -15.87 16.91
C GLU A 226 10.53 -14.68 16.05
N ILE A 227 10.66 -14.87 14.73
CA ILE A 227 11.06 -13.80 13.82
C ILE A 227 9.95 -12.74 13.71
N ILE A 228 8.68 -13.16 13.66
CA ILE A 228 7.55 -12.21 13.66
C ILE A 228 7.53 -11.42 14.96
N HIS A 229 7.67 -12.07 16.10
CA HIS A 229 7.71 -11.41 17.41
C HIS A 229 8.84 -10.37 17.48
N ASP A 230 10.06 -10.74 17.10
CA ASP A 230 11.20 -9.83 17.08
C ASP A 230 11.00 -8.65 16.11
N LEU A 231 10.45 -8.93 14.93
CA LEU A 231 10.11 -7.92 13.92
C LEU A 231 9.08 -6.91 14.45
N LEU A 232 8.03 -7.40 15.11
CA LEU A 232 7.00 -6.58 15.73
C LEU A 232 7.59 -5.71 16.84
N LEU A 233 8.26 -6.34 17.80
CA LEU A 233 8.79 -5.71 19.00
C LEU A 233 9.90 -4.70 18.71
N ARG A 234 10.88 -5.06 17.89
CA ARG A 234 12.12 -4.29 17.72
C ARG A 234 12.13 -3.36 16.52
N GLN A 235 11.21 -3.53 15.58
CA GLN A 235 11.19 -2.71 14.36
C GLN A 235 9.83 -2.06 14.14
N LEU A 236 8.78 -2.84 13.89
CA LEU A 236 7.49 -2.29 13.45
C LEU A 236 6.80 -1.40 14.49
N ILE A 237 6.66 -1.85 15.73
CA ILE A 237 6.06 -1.07 16.81
C ILE A 237 6.88 0.20 17.09
N PRO A 238 8.22 0.15 17.26
CA PRO A 238 9.00 1.36 17.46
C PRO A 238 8.89 2.36 16.30
N ILE A 239 8.98 1.90 15.05
CA ILE A 239 8.83 2.77 13.87
C ILE A 239 7.44 3.38 13.86
N LEU A 240 6.41 2.60 14.20
CA LEU A 240 5.05 3.10 14.29
C LEU A 240 4.98 4.21 15.34
N PHE A 241 5.46 3.97 16.57
CA PHE A 241 5.34 4.89 17.71
C PHE A 241 6.27 6.10 17.65
N GLN A 242 7.26 6.08 16.75
CA GLN A 242 8.24 7.15 16.62
C GLN A 242 7.55 8.51 16.33
N PRO A 243 7.71 9.53 17.17
CA PRO A 243 7.18 10.86 16.87
C PRO A 243 7.89 11.46 15.63
N PRO A 244 7.35 12.52 15.02
CA PRO A 244 8.14 13.32 14.08
C PRO A 244 9.47 13.76 14.72
N SER A 245 10.53 13.82 13.93
CA SER A 245 11.87 14.18 14.39
C SER A 245 11.86 15.54 15.11
N GLN A 246 12.58 15.66 16.23
CA GLN A 246 12.64 16.92 17.00
C GLN A 246 13.20 18.06 16.13
N GLY A 247 12.53 19.22 16.15
CA GLY A 247 12.85 20.38 15.30
C GLY A 247 12.19 20.36 13.92
N PHE A 248 11.39 19.33 13.62
CA PHE A 248 10.59 19.26 12.41
C PHE A 248 9.31 20.10 12.57
N SER A 249 9.19 21.16 11.78
CA SER A 249 7.91 21.85 11.65
C SER A 249 7.13 21.25 10.50
N PHE A 250 6.00 20.61 10.82
CA PHE A 250 4.77 20.56 10.02
C PHE A 250 4.79 21.57 8.89
N LYS A 251 4.95 22.85 9.22
CA LYS A 251 4.76 24.00 8.34
C LYS A 251 5.86 24.19 7.30
N GLU A 252 7.04 23.62 7.52
CA GLU A 252 8.23 23.90 6.70
C GLU A 252 8.38 22.96 5.49
N SER A 253 7.82 21.75 5.54
CA SER A 253 7.99 20.77 4.45
C SER A 253 6.86 19.77 4.36
N LEU A 254 6.00 19.99 3.37
CA LEU A 254 4.93 19.10 3.00
C LEU A 254 5.44 17.69 2.68
N GLU A 255 6.43 17.57 1.79
CA GLU A 255 6.82 16.27 1.23
C GLU A 255 7.26 15.31 2.34
N GLN A 256 7.90 15.86 3.36
CA GLN A 256 8.31 15.12 4.53
C GLN A 256 7.13 14.75 5.44
N PHE A 257 6.12 15.61 5.60
CA PHE A 257 4.87 15.24 6.28
C PHE A 257 4.13 14.11 5.55
N GLN A 258 3.97 14.21 4.23
CA GLN A 258 3.37 13.17 3.39
C GLN A 258 4.10 11.84 3.54
N ARG A 259 5.43 11.84 3.40
CA ARG A 259 6.25 10.65 3.57
C ARG A 259 6.12 10.08 4.98
N TRP A 260 6.11 10.91 6.01
CA TRP A 260 5.95 10.47 7.39
C TRP A 260 4.60 9.76 7.59
N VAL A 261 3.48 10.38 7.23
CA VAL A 261 2.14 9.75 7.34
C VAL A 261 2.06 8.47 6.52
N ALA A 262 2.56 8.48 5.29
CA ALA A 262 2.58 7.31 4.44
C ALA A 262 3.39 6.16 5.07
N CYS A 263 4.53 6.45 5.69
CA CYS A 263 5.32 5.46 6.42
C CYS A 263 4.52 4.86 7.59
N LYS A 264 3.83 5.69 8.39
CA LYS A 264 2.97 5.20 9.48
C LYS A 264 1.87 4.30 8.98
N PHE A 265 1.18 4.71 7.92
CA PHE A 265 0.14 3.90 7.29
C PHE A 265 0.66 2.55 6.78
N VAL A 266 1.82 2.53 6.10
CA VAL A 266 2.45 1.30 5.62
C VAL A 266 2.81 0.38 6.80
N CYS A 267 3.41 0.91 7.86
CA CYS A 267 3.71 0.16 9.09
C CYS A 267 2.45 -0.42 9.74
N LEU A 268 1.37 0.37 9.86
CA LEU A 268 0.09 -0.10 10.40
C LEU A 268 -0.54 -1.19 9.54
N ARG A 269 -0.49 -1.06 8.22
CA ARG A 269 -0.98 -2.09 7.31
C ARG A 269 -0.16 -3.37 7.43
N PHE A 270 1.14 -3.24 7.61
CA PHE A 270 1.99 -4.41 7.78
C PHE A 270 1.73 -5.09 9.12
N LEU A 271 1.59 -4.32 10.20
CA LEU A 271 1.16 -4.79 11.52
C LEU A 271 -0.13 -5.61 11.40
N LEU A 272 -1.17 -5.05 10.78
CA LEU A 272 -2.46 -5.73 10.58
C LEU A 272 -2.30 -7.06 9.82
N LEU A 273 -1.51 -7.07 8.74
CA LEU A 273 -1.29 -8.29 7.95
C LEU A 273 -0.58 -9.38 8.77
N LEU A 274 0.42 -9.02 9.57
CA LEU A 274 1.12 -9.95 10.44
C LEU A 274 0.23 -10.46 11.57
N THR A 275 -0.57 -9.58 12.18
CA THR A 275 -1.53 -9.96 13.23
C THR A 275 -2.60 -10.90 12.69
N LEU A 276 -3.15 -10.65 11.50
CA LEU A 276 -4.12 -11.56 10.88
C LEU A 276 -3.53 -12.95 10.60
N LYS A 277 -2.24 -13.01 10.28
CA LYS A 277 -1.54 -14.27 10.02
C LYS A 277 -1.19 -15.03 11.29
N GLN A 278 -0.71 -14.34 12.33
CA GLN A 278 -0.32 -14.92 13.61
C GLN A 278 -0.78 -14.04 14.77
N PRO A 279 -2.07 -14.11 15.15
CA PRO A 279 -2.63 -13.25 16.20
C PRO A 279 -1.92 -13.37 17.55
N SER A 280 -1.36 -14.55 17.84
CA SER A 280 -0.67 -14.87 19.09
C SER A 280 0.63 -14.09 19.33
N THR A 281 1.19 -13.44 18.31
CA THR A 281 2.47 -12.72 18.40
C THR A 281 2.31 -11.23 18.73
N LEU A 282 1.17 -10.62 18.42
CA LEU A 282 0.98 -9.18 18.60
C LEU A 282 0.92 -8.78 20.08
N LEU A 283 0.08 -9.47 20.86
CA LEU A 283 -0.16 -9.09 22.25
C LEU A 283 1.12 -9.22 23.11
N PRO A 284 1.91 -10.31 23.03
CA PRO A 284 3.19 -10.39 23.71
C PRO A 284 4.17 -9.30 23.27
N ALA A 285 4.28 -9.03 21.97
CA ALA A 285 5.18 -7.99 21.46
C ALA A 285 4.80 -6.58 21.98
N LEU A 286 3.51 -6.26 22.05
CA LEU A 286 3.06 -5.00 22.62
C LEU A 286 3.34 -4.92 24.13
N GLN A 287 3.13 -6.01 24.88
CA GLN A 287 3.44 -6.08 26.31
C GLN A 287 4.92 -5.82 26.58
N GLU A 288 5.81 -6.44 25.79
CA GLU A 288 7.26 -6.34 25.93
C GLU A 288 7.85 -4.99 25.50
N PHE A 289 7.21 -4.26 24.58
CA PHE A 289 7.72 -2.97 24.08
C PHE A 289 7.81 -1.86 25.16
N GLY A 290 7.16 -2.03 26.31
CA GLY A 290 7.41 -1.18 27.48
C GLY A 290 6.61 0.13 27.55
N ALA A 291 5.72 0.40 26.59
CA ALA A 291 4.73 1.47 26.70
C ALA A 291 3.47 1.05 27.49
N CYS A 292 3.35 -0.23 27.86
CA CYS A 292 2.12 -0.80 28.39
C CYS A 292 1.94 -0.69 29.90
N GLY A 293 2.99 -0.50 30.72
CA GLY A 293 2.83 -0.37 32.18
C GLY A 293 1.85 -1.40 32.78
N GLU A 294 0.86 -0.92 33.56
CA GLU A 294 -0.33 -1.69 34.00
C GLU A 294 -1.53 -1.61 33.02
N ALA A 295 -1.42 -0.79 31.97
CA ALA A 295 -2.49 -0.57 31.00
C ALA A 295 -2.54 -1.71 29.96
N ASP A 296 -3.75 -2.02 29.49
CA ASP A 296 -3.94 -2.99 28.43
C ASP A 296 -3.20 -2.52 27.15
N PRO A 297 -2.27 -3.32 26.58
CA PRO A 297 -1.52 -2.98 25.38
C PRO A 297 -2.38 -2.58 24.18
N ARG A 298 -3.60 -3.10 24.12
CA ARG A 298 -4.56 -2.79 23.05
C ARG A 298 -5.11 -1.38 23.18
N THR A 299 -5.31 -0.91 24.41
CA THR A 299 -5.68 0.46 24.74
C THR A 299 -4.56 1.44 24.37
N VAL A 300 -3.31 1.05 24.61
CA VAL A 300 -2.14 1.88 24.25
C VAL A 300 -2.02 2.04 22.73
N LEU A 301 -2.15 0.95 21.98
CA LEU A 301 -2.17 0.99 20.51
C LEU A 301 -3.33 1.86 20.00
N PHE A 302 -4.51 1.72 20.59
CA PHE A 302 -5.68 2.51 20.23
C PHE A 302 -5.50 4.01 20.50
N GLY A 303 -4.99 4.38 21.67
CA GLY A 303 -4.67 5.77 22.01
C GLY A 303 -3.61 6.36 21.08
N TYR A 304 -2.59 5.58 20.73
CA TYR A 304 -1.59 5.98 19.75
C TYR A 304 -2.20 6.27 18.37
N LEU A 305 -3.08 5.40 17.88
CA LEU A 305 -3.76 5.59 16.61
C LEU A 305 -4.62 6.85 16.58
N LEU A 306 -5.32 7.15 17.67
CA LEU A 306 -6.09 8.39 17.80
C LEU A 306 -5.20 9.63 17.80
N HIS A 307 -4.10 9.58 18.54
CA HIS A 307 -3.17 10.68 18.59
C HIS A 307 -2.47 10.91 17.24
N LEU A 308 -2.15 9.86 16.50
CA LEU A 308 -1.63 9.96 15.14
C LEU A 308 -2.63 10.67 14.22
N LEU A 309 -3.90 10.26 14.25
CA LEU A 309 -4.97 10.91 13.47
C LEU A 309 -5.14 12.38 13.85
N GLU A 310 -5.03 12.70 15.14
CA GLU A 310 -5.10 14.06 15.67
C GLU A 310 -3.93 14.92 15.17
N ILE A 311 -2.68 14.45 15.30
CA ILE A 311 -1.49 15.13 14.78
C ILE A 311 -1.61 15.37 13.28
N SER A 312 -2.06 14.36 12.53
CA SER A 312 -2.28 14.48 11.10
C SER A 312 -3.34 15.56 10.83
N CYS A 313 -4.49 15.53 11.49
CA CYS A 313 -5.52 16.57 11.35
C CYS A 313 -5.01 17.97 11.70
N GLU A 314 -4.23 18.13 12.76
CA GLU A 314 -3.65 19.42 13.16
C GLU A 314 -2.68 19.96 12.11
N ALA A 315 -1.72 19.14 11.67
CA ALA A 315 -0.73 19.52 10.66
C ALA A 315 -1.40 19.91 9.34
N LEU A 316 -2.49 19.26 9.00
CA LEU A 316 -3.28 19.58 7.81
C LEU A 316 -4.00 20.93 7.90
N LEU A 317 -4.43 21.34 9.10
CA LEU A 317 -5.19 22.59 9.29
C LEU A 317 -4.28 23.79 9.01
N ASP A 318 -3.01 23.68 9.42
CA ASP A 318 -1.99 24.69 9.16
C ASP A 318 -1.73 24.93 7.67
N TYR A 319 -2.11 23.98 6.81
CA TYR A 319 -1.90 24.02 5.36
C TYR A 319 -3.16 24.33 4.56
N LEU A 320 -4.32 24.39 5.21
CA LEU A 320 -5.54 24.85 4.57
C LEU A 320 -5.51 26.38 4.44
N PRO A 321 -5.89 26.94 3.29
CA PRO A 321 -6.09 28.37 3.19
C PRO A 321 -7.28 28.82 4.05
N ASP A 322 -7.20 30.06 4.56
CA ASP A 322 -8.21 30.69 5.43
C ASP A 322 -9.66 30.62 4.92
N ASN A 323 -9.84 30.38 3.62
CA ASN A 323 -11.15 30.14 3.03
C ASN A 323 -11.13 28.94 2.07
N VAL A 324 -11.52 27.79 2.61
CA VAL A 324 -11.66 26.49 1.92
C VAL A 324 -12.56 26.60 0.67
N ASP A 325 -13.58 27.47 0.70
CA ASP A 325 -14.51 27.66 -0.44
C ASP A 325 -13.85 28.34 -1.65
N LYS A 326 -12.74 29.07 -1.46
CA LYS A 326 -11.98 29.67 -2.55
C LYS A 326 -11.19 28.62 -3.35
N VAL A 327 -10.64 27.61 -2.70
CA VAL A 327 -9.90 26.51 -3.38
C VAL A 327 -10.82 25.73 -4.31
N ILE A 328 -12.06 25.50 -3.86
CA ILE A 328 -13.08 24.77 -4.60
C ILE A 328 -13.52 25.55 -5.85
N SER A 329 -13.61 26.87 -5.80
CA SER A 329 -14.06 27.70 -6.94
C SER A 329 -13.04 27.78 -8.08
N TYR A 330 -11.73 27.63 -7.81
CA TYR A 330 -10.68 27.60 -8.84
C TYR A 330 -10.54 26.27 -9.59
N SER A 331 -11.13 25.17 -9.09
CA SER A 331 -11.11 23.85 -9.75
C SER A 331 -11.80 23.80 -11.12
N SER A 332 -12.47 24.90 -11.51
CA SER A 332 -13.16 25.05 -12.81
C SER A 332 -12.35 25.77 -13.89
N SER A 333 -11.13 26.25 -13.59
CA SER A 333 -10.26 26.97 -14.55
C SER A 333 -8.84 26.37 -14.58
N PRO A 334 -8.39 25.78 -15.71
CA PRO A 334 -7.20 24.93 -15.74
C PRO A 334 -5.87 25.66 -16.02
N SER A 335 -5.69 26.94 -15.65
CA SER A 335 -4.53 27.70 -16.18
C SER A 335 -3.48 28.23 -15.21
N THR A 336 -3.62 28.20 -13.88
CA THR A 336 -2.53 28.65 -12.97
C THR A 336 -2.53 28.10 -11.53
N ALA A 337 -3.41 27.15 -11.18
CA ALA A 337 -3.64 26.73 -9.78
C ALA A 337 -2.98 25.37 -9.39
N GLU A 338 -1.91 24.96 -10.07
CA GLU A 338 -1.48 23.54 -10.09
C GLU A 338 -0.73 22.98 -8.84
N PRO A 339 0.03 23.73 -8.02
CA PRO A 339 0.77 23.12 -6.91
C PRO A 339 -0.02 23.00 -5.60
N ASN A 340 -0.84 23.99 -5.22
CA ASN A 340 -1.55 23.98 -3.94
C ASN A 340 -2.74 23.01 -3.91
N LEU A 341 -3.39 22.75 -5.05
CA LEU A 341 -4.51 21.80 -5.10
C LEU A 341 -4.02 20.36 -5.03
N ALA A 342 -3.00 20.01 -5.83
CA ALA A 342 -2.37 18.69 -5.79
C ALA A 342 -1.82 18.37 -4.38
N PHE A 343 -1.24 19.38 -3.73
CA PHE A 343 -0.82 19.32 -2.34
C PHE A 343 -1.95 18.96 -1.37
N ILE A 344 -3.05 19.71 -1.39
CA ILE A 344 -4.22 19.47 -0.52
C ILE A 344 -4.84 18.10 -0.82
N GLU A 345 -4.90 17.68 -2.08
CA GLU A 345 -5.42 16.37 -2.46
C GLU A 345 -4.59 15.22 -1.88
N GLN A 346 -3.27 15.31 -1.93
CA GLN A 346 -2.36 14.31 -1.35
C GLN A 346 -2.49 14.25 0.18
N ILE A 347 -2.66 15.41 0.82
CA ILE A 347 -2.92 15.57 2.24
C ILE A 347 -4.23 14.86 2.66
N LEU A 348 -5.32 15.10 1.92
CA LEU A 348 -6.62 14.50 2.20
C LEU A 348 -6.60 12.98 1.95
N LEU A 349 -5.80 12.52 0.99
CA LEU A 349 -5.57 11.09 0.80
C LEU A 349 -4.83 10.48 2.00
N ALA A 350 -3.79 11.13 2.51
CA ALA A 350 -3.05 10.64 3.68
C ALA A 350 -3.98 10.41 4.88
N LEU A 351 -4.90 11.35 5.10
CA LEU A 351 -5.93 11.26 6.13
C LEU A 351 -6.95 10.12 5.89
N GLU A 352 -7.40 9.91 4.64
CA GLU A 352 -8.28 8.77 4.30
C GLU A 352 -7.61 7.44 4.60
N LEU A 353 -6.32 7.32 4.31
CA LEU A 353 -5.54 6.11 4.54
C LEU A 353 -5.43 5.80 6.05
N GLU A 354 -5.21 6.81 6.89
CA GLU A 354 -5.22 6.66 8.36
C GLU A 354 -6.59 6.21 8.88
N LEU A 355 -7.67 6.88 8.49
CA LEU A 355 -9.04 6.53 8.90
C LEU A 355 -9.41 5.09 8.52
N LEU A 356 -9.12 4.66 7.30
CA LEU A 356 -9.35 3.28 6.85
C LEU A 356 -8.55 2.23 7.63
N THR A 357 -7.47 2.63 8.29
CA THR A 357 -6.61 1.73 9.07
C THR A 357 -7.09 1.66 10.51
N PHE A 358 -7.45 2.81 11.08
CA PHE A 358 -8.14 2.91 12.35
C PHE A 358 -9.40 2.03 12.39
N ASP A 359 -10.25 2.16 11.38
CA ASP A 359 -11.48 1.38 11.22
C ASP A 359 -11.25 -0.14 11.25
N ARG A 360 -10.08 -0.63 10.84
CA ARG A 360 -9.79 -2.08 10.84
C ARG A 360 -9.12 -2.58 12.10
N LEU A 361 -8.48 -1.70 12.88
CA LEU A 361 -7.71 -2.07 14.07
C LEU A 361 -8.48 -1.82 15.38
N HIS A 362 -9.61 -1.12 15.35
CA HIS A 362 -10.42 -0.83 16.54
C HIS A 362 -10.91 -2.08 17.28
N VAL A 363 -11.11 -3.20 16.57
CA VAL A 363 -11.57 -4.50 17.11
C VAL A 363 -10.65 -5.01 18.23
N LEU A 364 -9.43 -4.47 18.32
CA LEU A 364 -8.47 -4.85 19.33
C LEU A 364 -8.72 -4.18 20.69
N SER A 365 -9.43 -3.05 20.81
CA SER A 365 -9.50 -2.31 22.08
C SER A 365 -10.72 -2.65 22.95
N PRO A 366 -10.54 -3.00 24.24
CA PRO A 366 -11.62 -3.09 25.22
C PRO A 366 -11.87 -1.77 25.98
N SER A 367 -11.16 -0.68 25.68
CA SER A 367 -11.24 0.57 26.46
C SER A 367 -12.44 1.45 26.09
N GLY A 368 -12.93 2.22 27.07
CA GLY A 368 -13.92 3.27 26.85
C GLY A 368 -13.44 4.36 25.89
N VAL A 369 -14.39 5.04 25.25
CA VAL A 369 -14.16 6.08 24.25
C VAL A 369 -13.52 7.33 24.89
N PRO A 370 -12.34 7.81 24.44
CA PRO A 370 -11.77 9.08 24.90
C PRO A 370 -12.55 10.24 24.26
N LYS A 371 -13.61 10.67 24.94
CA LYS A 371 -14.59 11.63 24.40
C LYS A 371 -13.97 12.94 23.92
N GLU A 372 -13.05 13.52 24.69
CA GLU A 372 -12.41 14.80 24.37
C GLU A 372 -11.63 14.75 23.05
N THR A 373 -10.81 13.73 22.84
CA THR A 373 -10.06 13.54 21.58
C THR A 373 -11.01 13.32 20.39
N VAL A 374 -12.08 12.56 20.60
CA VAL A 374 -13.08 12.29 19.55
C VAL A 374 -13.88 13.53 19.18
N GLU A 375 -14.26 14.36 20.16
CA GLU A 375 -14.93 15.65 19.93
C GLU A 375 -14.01 16.63 19.19
N ARG A 376 -12.73 16.69 19.57
CA ARG A 376 -11.73 17.50 18.88
C ARG A 376 -11.53 17.05 17.42
N LEU A 377 -11.47 15.74 17.19
CA LEU A 377 -11.41 15.15 15.85
C LEU A 377 -12.68 15.42 15.04
N ASP A 378 -13.87 15.37 15.67
CA ASP A 378 -15.13 15.75 15.02
C ASP A 378 -15.03 17.18 14.46
N GLU A 379 -14.57 18.14 15.27
CA GLU A 379 -14.43 19.53 14.84
C GLU A 379 -13.46 19.69 13.66
N MET A 380 -12.29 19.05 13.73
CA MET A 380 -11.27 19.12 12.67
C MET A 380 -11.75 18.44 11.37
N LEU A 381 -12.33 17.24 11.47
CA LEU A 381 -12.79 16.46 10.30
C LEU A 381 -14.01 17.07 9.63
N MET A 382 -14.85 17.82 10.36
CA MET A 382 -15.93 18.60 9.77
C MET A 382 -15.44 19.74 8.86
N ILE A 383 -14.25 20.28 9.11
CA ILE A 383 -13.61 21.27 8.22
C ILE A 383 -13.18 20.60 6.91
N TYR A 384 -12.52 19.44 6.99
CA TYR A 384 -12.06 18.68 5.81
C TYR A 384 -13.19 18.05 4.99
N GLY A 385 -14.26 17.60 5.64
CA GLY A 385 -15.42 17.00 4.99
C GLY A 385 -16.09 17.91 3.95
N ARG A 386 -15.82 19.22 4.02
CA ARG A 386 -16.25 20.21 3.01
C ARG A 386 -15.50 20.05 1.68
N LEU A 387 -14.23 19.64 1.72
CA LEU A 387 -13.39 19.39 0.53
C LEU A 387 -13.58 17.98 -0.02
N LYS A 388 -13.61 16.97 0.86
CA LYS A 388 -13.70 15.56 0.47
C LYS A 388 -14.72 14.82 1.35
N PRO A 389 -15.92 14.55 0.83
CA PRO A 389 -17.01 13.97 1.63
C PRO A 389 -16.74 12.56 2.15
N LEU A 390 -15.82 11.82 1.51
CA LEU A 390 -15.48 10.46 1.91
C LEU A 390 -14.84 10.39 3.30
N LEU A 391 -13.97 11.36 3.64
CA LEU A 391 -13.39 11.48 4.97
C LEU A 391 -14.46 11.56 6.06
N LEU A 392 -15.46 12.40 5.81
CA LEU A 392 -16.57 12.62 6.73
C LEU A 392 -17.47 11.39 6.86
N ILE A 393 -17.70 10.67 5.75
CA ILE A 393 -18.41 9.39 5.75
C ILE A 393 -17.67 8.35 6.59
N LEU A 394 -16.36 8.16 6.34
CA LEU A 394 -15.53 7.16 7.03
C LEU A 394 -15.47 7.46 8.53
N TRP A 395 -15.27 8.72 8.90
CA TRP A 395 -15.28 9.13 10.30
C TRP A 395 -16.63 8.91 10.96
N LYS A 396 -17.74 9.21 10.27
CA LYS A 396 -19.08 8.93 10.78
C LYS A 396 -19.33 7.43 10.99
N GLN A 397 -18.85 6.60 10.08
CA GLN A 397 -18.93 5.15 10.24
C GLN A 397 -18.19 4.71 11.50
N ILE A 398 -16.96 5.19 11.70
CA ILE A 398 -16.17 4.97 12.92
C ILE A 398 -16.94 5.42 14.17
N ARG A 399 -17.57 6.60 14.16
CA ARG A 399 -18.37 7.13 15.28
C ARG A 399 -19.54 6.23 15.67
N ILE A 400 -20.23 5.66 14.69
CA ILE A 400 -21.40 4.81 14.91
C ILE A 400 -20.96 3.41 15.32
N GLU A 401 -20.06 2.80 14.55
CA GLU A 401 -19.70 1.38 14.68
C GLU A 401 -18.74 1.12 15.84
N ILE A 402 -17.84 2.07 16.13
CA ILE A 402 -16.75 1.88 17.10
C ILE A 402 -17.04 2.64 18.40
N PHE A 403 -17.44 3.90 18.29
CA PHE A 403 -17.65 4.75 19.46
C PHE A 403 -19.07 4.71 20.01
N HIS A 404 -20.01 4.05 19.31
CA HIS A 404 -21.44 4.02 19.66
C HIS A 404 -22.00 5.43 19.96
N CYS A 405 -21.50 6.44 19.26
CA CYS A 405 -21.92 7.83 19.42
C CYS A 405 -22.97 8.15 18.36
N TYR A 406 -24.23 8.08 18.76
CA TYR A 406 -25.38 8.08 17.85
C TYR A 406 -26.02 9.46 17.57
N GLY A 407 -25.45 10.55 18.08
CA GLY A 407 -26.06 11.89 17.99
C GLY A 407 -26.30 12.40 16.56
N GLU A 408 -27.25 13.33 16.43
CA GLU A 408 -27.62 13.99 15.16
C GLU A 408 -26.46 14.81 14.56
N TYR A 409 -25.63 14.17 13.74
CA TYR A 409 -24.66 14.87 12.91
C TYR A 409 -25.25 15.19 11.54
N ASN A 410 -25.66 16.44 11.37
CA ASN A 410 -25.94 17.02 10.07
C ASN A 410 -24.63 17.08 9.27
N LEU A 411 -24.54 16.24 8.23
CA LEU A 411 -23.43 16.26 7.29
C LEU A 411 -23.45 17.60 6.54
N HIS A 412 -22.71 18.59 7.06
CA HIS A 412 -22.55 19.90 6.43
C HIS A 412 -21.58 19.77 5.25
N VAL A 413 -22.05 19.15 4.18
CA VAL A 413 -21.29 19.02 2.94
C VAL A 413 -21.55 20.22 2.04
N ALA A 414 -20.51 20.67 1.35
CA ALA A 414 -20.59 21.78 0.42
C ALA A 414 -21.67 21.54 -0.66
N PRO A 415 -22.34 22.61 -1.17
CA PRO A 415 -23.53 22.48 -2.00
C PRO A 415 -23.38 21.59 -3.25
N TYR A 416 -22.20 21.57 -3.86
CA TYR A 416 -21.93 20.79 -5.06
C TYR A 416 -21.83 19.28 -4.80
N HIS A 417 -21.43 18.87 -3.59
CA HIS A 417 -21.41 17.46 -3.20
C HIS A 417 -22.80 16.93 -2.85
N ARG A 418 -23.75 17.80 -2.46
CA ARG A 418 -25.12 17.40 -2.07
C ARG A 418 -25.86 16.61 -3.14
N ASN A 419 -25.51 16.81 -4.41
CA ASN A 419 -26.14 16.11 -5.53
C ASN A 419 -25.51 14.75 -5.83
N SER A 420 -24.34 14.42 -5.26
CA SER A 420 -23.68 13.13 -5.46
C SER A 420 -24.58 12.00 -4.95
N VAL A 421 -24.98 11.12 -5.87
CA VAL A 421 -25.82 9.95 -5.58
C VAL A 421 -25.14 9.03 -4.56
N CYS A 422 -23.83 8.79 -4.73
CA CYS A 422 -23.05 7.95 -3.83
C CYS A 422 -23.03 8.52 -2.40
N LEU A 423 -22.75 9.83 -2.27
CA LEU A 423 -22.71 10.49 -0.97
C LEU A 423 -24.08 10.47 -0.27
N ARG A 424 -25.15 10.83 -0.99
CA ARG A 424 -26.51 10.82 -0.43
C ARG A 424 -26.95 9.43 0.02
N LYS A 425 -26.64 8.41 -0.79
CA LYS A 425 -26.90 7.00 -0.47
C LYS A 425 -26.17 6.55 0.80
N THR A 426 -24.86 6.81 0.88
CA THR A 426 -24.06 6.38 2.03
C THR A 426 -24.42 7.16 3.30
N ALA A 427 -24.66 8.47 3.18
CA ALA A 427 -25.15 9.31 4.27
C ALA A 427 -26.50 8.82 4.81
N PHE A 428 -27.41 8.42 3.93
CA PHE A 428 -28.71 7.85 4.30
C PHE A 428 -28.56 6.54 5.09
N LEU A 429 -27.73 5.61 4.61
CA LEU A 429 -27.48 4.34 5.31
C LEU A 429 -26.85 4.55 6.70
N LEU A 430 -25.89 5.48 6.80
CA LEU A 430 -25.26 5.81 8.09
C LEU A 430 -26.25 6.50 9.05
N ASN A 431 -27.07 7.44 8.58
CA ASN A 431 -28.14 8.05 9.39
C ASN A 431 -29.16 7.03 9.87
N PHE A 432 -29.50 6.05 9.03
CA PHE A 432 -30.40 4.97 9.42
C PHE A 432 -29.80 4.14 10.55
N ARG A 433 -28.53 3.74 10.43
CA ARG A 433 -27.80 3.00 11.47
C ARG A 433 -27.67 3.79 12.76
N SER A 434 -27.45 5.11 12.70
CA SER A 434 -27.31 5.93 13.91
C SER A 434 -28.61 6.02 14.71
N LYS A 435 -29.75 6.19 14.04
CA LYS A 435 -31.08 6.25 14.66
C LYS A 435 -31.56 4.91 15.24
N LEU A 436 -30.90 3.81 14.90
CA LEU A 436 -31.20 2.48 15.45
C LEU A 436 -30.66 2.30 16.88
N GLY A 437 -29.63 3.06 17.26
CA GLY A 437 -28.98 2.98 18.58
C GLY A 437 -29.59 3.89 19.65
N GLU A 438 -30.39 4.89 19.27
CA GLU A 438 -31.17 5.69 20.21
C GLU A 438 -32.47 4.94 20.55
N THR A 439 -32.85 4.88 21.83
CA THR A 439 -34.12 4.27 22.25
C THR A 439 -35.26 4.92 21.47
N MET A 440 -35.79 4.17 20.50
CA MET A 440 -36.82 4.55 19.53
C MET A 440 -38.15 4.92 20.21
N ASN A 441 -38.19 6.07 20.88
CA ASN A 441 -39.38 6.55 21.58
C ASN A 441 -40.19 7.57 20.78
N ASP A 442 -39.71 8.06 19.64
CA ASP A 442 -40.53 8.92 18.76
C ASP A 442 -40.50 8.48 17.29
N HIS A 443 -41.69 8.17 16.80
CA HIS A 443 -41.96 7.74 15.45
C HIS A 443 -41.92 8.91 14.47
N THR A 444 -40.85 9.04 13.69
CA THR A 444 -40.91 9.57 12.30
C THR A 444 -39.62 9.22 11.55
N PHE A 445 -39.55 8.02 10.98
CA PHE A 445 -38.59 7.74 9.92
C PHE A 445 -39.14 8.32 8.62
N SER A 446 -38.67 9.49 8.22
CA SER A 446 -38.93 9.99 6.86
C SER A 446 -37.96 9.29 5.91
N LEU A 447 -38.40 8.19 5.31
CA LEU A 447 -37.66 7.53 4.24
C LEU A 447 -37.66 8.40 2.98
N ALA A 448 -36.48 8.75 2.48
CA ALA A 448 -36.30 9.42 1.19
C ALA A 448 -36.50 8.41 0.05
N PRO A 449 -37.64 8.42 -0.68
CA PRO A 449 -37.98 7.35 -1.62
C PRO A 449 -37.01 7.27 -2.81
N ASP A 450 -36.44 8.41 -3.19
CA ASP A 450 -35.43 8.54 -4.24
C ASP A 450 -34.11 7.84 -3.87
N LEU A 451 -33.73 7.83 -2.58
CA LEU A 451 -32.52 7.17 -2.10
C LEU A 451 -32.70 5.67 -1.87
N LEU A 452 -33.89 5.24 -1.43
CA LEU A 452 -34.26 3.83 -1.29
C LEU A 452 -34.19 3.08 -2.63
N CYS A 453 -34.64 3.71 -3.72
CA CYS A 453 -34.60 3.12 -5.06
C CYS A 453 -33.16 2.93 -5.60
N LEU A 454 -32.16 3.55 -4.97
CA LEU A 454 -30.75 3.45 -5.32
C LEU A 454 -30.00 2.38 -4.50
N LEU A 455 -30.67 1.76 -3.53
CA LEU A 455 -30.11 0.69 -2.72
C LEU A 455 -30.15 -0.66 -3.45
N LYS A 456 -29.13 -1.49 -3.23
CA LYS A 456 -29.13 -2.89 -3.63
C LYS A 456 -30.08 -3.67 -2.73
N ALA A 457 -30.68 -4.74 -3.25
CA ALA A 457 -31.56 -5.61 -2.48
C ALA A 457 -30.90 -6.13 -1.19
N SER A 458 -29.58 -6.39 -1.21
CA SER A 458 -28.81 -6.79 -0.04
C SER A 458 -28.76 -5.70 1.04
N GLU A 459 -28.63 -4.43 0.65
CA GLU A 459 -28.55 -3.28 1.58
C GLU A 459 -29.91 -3.01 2.22
N VAL A 460 -31.00 -3.11 1.44
CA VAL A 460 -32.38 -3.00 1.95
C VAL A 460 -32.70 -4.15 2.91
N HIS A 461 -32.26 -5.37 2.55
CA HIS A 461 -32.44 -6.54 3.42
C HIS A 461 -31.71 -6.35 4.75
N GLU A 462 -30.43 -5.95 4.70
CA GLU A 462 -29.61 -5.68 5.89
C GLU A 462 -30.26 -4.61 6.80
N MET A 463 -30.73 -3.50 6.22
CA MET A 463 -31.48 -2.47 6.96
C MET A 463 -32.69 -3.05 7.69
N ILE A 464 -33.52 -3.85 7.03
CA ILE A 464 -34.70 -4.45 7.64
C ILE A 464 -34.31 -5.44 8.72
N THR A 465 -33.30 -6.29 8.47
CA THR A 465 -32.86 -7.30 9.43
C THR A 465 -32.15 -6.72 10.65
N SER A 466 -31.58 -5.51 10.53
CA SER A 466 -30.88 -4.84 11.63
C SER A 466 -31.80 -4.38 12.78
N ILE A 467 -33.12 -4.25 12.54
CA ILE A 467 -34.09 -3.92 13.60
C ILE A 467 -34.47 -5.19 14.35
N GLU A 468 -34.11 -5.29 15.62
CA GLU A 468 -34.44 -6.44 16.48
C GLU A 468 -35.95 -6.53 16.81
N ASP A 469 -36.61 -5.38 17.05
CA ASP A 469 -38.04 -5.35 17.38
C ASP A 469 -38.93 -5.67 16.16
N VAL A 470 -39.75 -6.71 16.30
CA VAL A 470 -40.60 -7.22 15.22
C VAL A 470 -41.64 -6.20 14.74
N LYS A 471 -42.18 -5.37 15.64
CA LYS A 471 -43.20 -4.37 15.28
C LYS A 471 -42.56 -3.22 14.51
N GLN A 472 -41.43 -2.71 14.96
CA GLN A 472 -40.66 -1.67 14.27
C GLN A 472 -40.15 -2.17 12.91
N ARG A 473 -39.68 -3.42 12.84
CA ARG A 473 -39.28 -4.06 11.58
C ARG A 473 -40.43 -4.10 10.57
N LEU A 474 -41.65 -4.41 11.03
CA LEU A 474 -42.84 -4.45 10.19
C LEU A 474 -43.29 -3.05 9.74
N VAL A 475 -43.11 -2.03 10.58
CA VAL A 475 -43.35 -0.62 10.19
C VAL A 475 -42.35 -0.20 9.11
N LEU A 476 -41.05 -0.44 9.30
CA LEU A 476 -40.03 -0.14 8.28
C LEU A 476 -40.31 -0.88 6.98
N LEU A 477 -40.67 -2.17 7.04
CA LEU A 477 -41.02 -2.95 5.85
C LEU A 477 -42.19 -2.33 5.07
N LYS A 478 -43.22 -1.85 5.78
CA LYS A 478 -44.36 -1.17 5.17
C LYS A 478 -43.95 0.15 4.51
N GLU A 479 -43.11 0.94 5.16
CA GLU A 479 -42.63 2.20 4.60
C GLU A 479 -41.71 1.99 3.39
N VAL A 480 -40.81 1.00 3.44
CA VAL A 480 -39.95 0.61 2.31
C VAL A 480 -40.81 0.16 1.12
N LEU A 481 -41.81 -0.70 1.35
CA LEU A 481 -42.74 -1.13 0.30
C LEU A 481 -43.53 0.05 -0.27
N SER A 482 -44.05 0.93 0.58
CA SER A 482 -44.78 2.14 0.16
C SER A 482 -43.91 3.07 -0.69
N ALA A 483 -42.67 3.33 -0.27
CA ALA A 483 -41.72 4.16 -0.97
C ALA A 483 -41.30 3.56 -2.33
N LEU A 484 -41.07 2.24 -2.40
CA LEU A 484 -40.76 1.53 -3.65
C LEU A 484 -41.94 1.55 -4.62
N ILE A 485 -43.17 1.31 -4.14
CA ILE A 485 -44.38 1.39 -4.97
C ILE A 485 -44.58 2.80 -5.51
N THR A 486 -44.39 3.82 -4.67
CA THR A 486 -44.50 5.23 -5.06
C THR A 486 -43.42 5.62 -6.07
N GLY A 487 -42.18 5.18 -5.88
CA GLY A 487 -41.06 5.38 -6.81
C GLY A 487 -41.31 4.73 -8.18
N VAL A 488 -41.82 3.51 -8.21
CA VAL A 488 -42.20 2.80 -9.45
C VAL A 488 -43.35 3.50 -10.18
N ASN A 489 -44.35 4.00 -9.44
CA ASN A 489 -45.47 4.75 -10.02
C ASN A 489 -45.02 6.10 -10.60
N ASN A 490 -44.12 6.81 -9.93
CA ASN A 490 -43.57 8.07 -10.42
C ASN A 490 -42.66 7.88 -11.66
N ALA A 491 -41.91 6.77 -11.74
CA ALA A 491 -41.12 6.41 -12.93
C ALA A 491 -42.00 6.08 -14.15
N LYS A 492 -43.19 5.49 -13.93
CA LYS A 492 -44.19 5.25 -14.98
C LYS A 492 -44.86 6.53 -15.49
N VAL A 493 -44.99 7.57 -14.66
CA VAL A 493 -45.58 8.85 -15.09
C VAL A 493 -44.58 9.71 -15.87
N GLY A 494 -43.29 9.67 -15.51
CA GLY A 494 -42.22 10.41 -16.21
C GLY A 494 -41.94 9.93 -17.65
N THR A 495 -42.36 8.71 -18.01
CA THR A 495 -42.21 8.15 -19.36
C THR A 495 -43.37 8.47 -20.30
N VAL A 496 -44.46 9.07 -19.81
CA VAL A 496 -45.67 9.36 -20.61
C VAL A 496 -45.71 10.82 -21.13
N HIS A 497 -44.81 11.71 -20.69
CA HIS A 497 -44.80 13.12 -21.12
C HIS A 497 -43.77 13.51 -22.20
N HIS A 498 -43.12 12.55 -22.85
CA HIS A 498 -42.39 12.80 -24.10
C HIS A 498 -42.89 11.90 -25.23
N SER A 499 -44.12 12.14 -25.69
CA SER A 499 -44.48 11.98 -27.11
C SER A 499 -45.85 12.60 -27.39
N PHE A 500 -45.88 13.42 -28.45
CA PHE A 500 -47.02 14.07 -29.12
C PHE A 500 -47.60 15.35 -28.52
N GLY A 501 -47.42 16.45 -29.27
CA GLY A 501 -48.19 17.70 -29.16
C GLY A 501 -47.33 18.93 -29.13
#